data_AF-A0A8X6QFE0-F1
#
_entry.id   AF-A0A8X6QFE0-F1
#
_cell.length_a   1.000
_cell.length_b   1.000
_cell.length_c   1.000
_cell.angle_alpha   90.00
_cell.angle_beta   90.00
_cell.angle_gamma   90.00
#
_symmetry.space_group_name_H-M   'P 1'
#
loop_
_entity.id
_entity.type
_entity.pdbx_description
1 polymer ?
#
loop_
_entity_poly.entity_id
_entity_poly.type
_entity_poly.pdbx_seq_one_letter_code
_entity_poly.pdbx_strand_id
1 'polypeptide(L)'
;MWAIKFCIILYTFFSSLETIHCDDRGYFWHITDTHVDQNYSRTGNVNDMCHDDSIQNSHVLDNGLYGNFRCDAPQYLVNVTIAAMKEIHSNPDFIIWTG
;
A
#
# COMPACT_ATOMS: atom_id res chain seq x y z
N MET A 1 -49.90 25.02 -20.49
CA MET A 1 -49.05 24.90 -19.27
C MET A 1 -48.54 23.49 -19.00
N TRP A 2 -49.17 22.42 -19.53
CA TRP A 2 -48.69 21.03 -19.39
C TRP A 2 -47.55 20.66 -20.36
N ALA A 3 -47.55 21.19 -21.59
CA ALA A 3 -46.50 20.91 -22.58
C ALA A 3 -45.10 21.41 -22.15
N ILE A 4 -45.04 22.53 -21.42
CA ILE A 4 -43.77 23.11 -20.93
C ILE A 4 -43.16 22.24 -19.83
N LYS A 5 -43.99 21.67 -18.94
CA LYS A 5 -43.52 20.74 -17.90
C LYS A 5 -43.00 19.43 -18.49
N PHE A 6 -43.59 18.97 -19.59
CA PHE A 6 -43.15 17.75 -20.29
C PHE A 6 -41.78 17.94 -20.97
N CYS A 7 -41.54 19.11 -21.58
CA CYS A 7 -40.22 19.44 -22.16
C CYS A 7 -39.10 19.53 -21.12
N ILE A 8 -39.37 20.06 -19.93
CA ILE A 8 -38.35 20.19 -18.87
C ILE A 8 -37.94 18.80 -18.34
N ILE A 9 -38.90 17.88 -18.18
CA ILE A 9 -38.62 16.51 -17.71
C ILE A 9 -37.78 15.73 -18.75
N LEU A 10 -38.04 15.91 -20.04
CA LEU A 10 -37.25 15.33 -21.13
C LEU A 10 -35.83 15.91 -21.20
N TYR A 11 -35.67 17.21 -20.97
CA TYR A 11 -34.35 17.86 -20.97
C TYR A 11 -33.49 17.36 -19.80
N THR A 12 -34.07 17.19 -18.61
CA THR A 12 -33.36 16.61 -17.45
C THR A 12 -33.01 15.13 -17.64
N PHE A 13 -33.82 14.37 -18.39
CA PHE A 13 -33.55 12.96 -18.71
C PHE A 13 -32.44 12.78 -19.76
N PHE A 14 -32.25 13.76 -20.65
CA PHE A 14 -31.15 13.77 -21.63
C PHE A 14 -29.85 14.40 -21.09
N SER A 15 -29.95 15.23 -20.05
CA SER A 15 -28.77 15.85 -19.41
C SER A 15 -28.03 14.91 -18.47
N SER A 16 -28.60 13.73 -18.17
CA SER A 16 -27.94 12.67 -17.41
C SER A 16 -27.12 11.72 -18.28
N LEU A 17 -26.74 12.13 -19.50
CA LEU A 17 -25.62 11.49 -20.18
C LEU A 17 -24.39 11.71 -19.30
N GLU A 18 -24.12 10.73 -18.47
CA GLU A 18 -22.86 10.56 -17.77
C GLU A 18 -21.76 10.90 -18.75
N THR A 19 -21.00 11.94 -18.45
CA THR A 19 -19.75 12.21 -19.13
C THR A 19 -18.95 10.92 -19.06
N ILE A 20 -18.80 10.23 -20.19
CA ILE A 20 -17.92 9.07 -20.32
C ILE A 20 -16.52 9.60 -20.00
N HIS A 21 -16.09 9.38 -18.76
CA HIS A 21 -14.76 9.72 -18.31
C HIS A 21 -13.83 8.64 -18.86
N CYS A 22 -13.36 8.81 -20.10
CA CYS A 22 -12.24 8.02 -20.62
C CYS A 22 -10.97 8.49 -19.91
N ASP A 23 -10.74 7.99 -18.69
CA ASP A 23 -9.39 7.96 -18.13
C ASP A 23 -8.69 6.73 -18.71
N ASP A 24 -8.15 6.86 -19.93
CA ASP A 24 -7.44 5.79 -20.68
C ASP A 24 -6.07 5.44 -20.07
N ARG A 25 -5.82 5.77 -18.81
CA ARG A 25 -4.55 5.54 -18.13
C ARG A 25 -4.64 4.29 -17.27
N GLY A 26 -3.91 3.27 -17.68
CA GLY A 26 -3.66 2.10 -16.84
C GLY A 26 -2.64 2.40 -15.74
N TYR A 27 -2.76 1.67 -14.62
CA TYR A 27 -1.86 1.78 -13.48
C TYR A 27 -1.43 0.39 -13.04
N PHE A 28 -0.18 0.24 -12.63
CA PHE A 28 0.32 -0.99 -12.05
C PHE A 28 1.27 -0.69 -10.89
N TRP A 29 1.36 -1.62 -9.95
CA TRP A 29 2.40 -1.61 -8.94
C TRP A 29 3.57 -2.49 -9.38
N HIS A 30 4.80 -2.08 -9.07
CA HIS A 30 5.96 -2.93 -9.11
C HIS A 30 6.61 -2.94 -7.72
N ILE A 31 6.64 -4.12 -7.09
CA ILE A 31 7.32 -4.36 -5.81
C ILE A 31 8.34 -5.48 -5.96
N THR A 32 9.42 -5.42 -5.18
CA THR A 32 10.53 -6.36 -5.26
C THR A 32 11.31 -6.34 -3.94
N ASP A 33 12.13 -7.35 -3.76
CA ASP A 33 13.15 -7.53 -2.73
C ASP A 33 12.60 -7.24 -1.34
N THR A 34 11.41 -7.77 -1.05
CA THR A 34 10.70 -7.47 0.22
C THR A 34 11.48 -7.94 1.45
N HIS A 35 12.26 -9.03 1.31
CA HIS A 35 13.14 -9.59 2.34
C HIS A 35 12.51 -9.54 3.75
N VAL A 36 11.41 -10.26 3.94
CA VAL A 36 10.71 -10.30 5.23
C VAL A 36 11.53 -11.13 6.22
N ASP A 37 11.91 -10.51 7.32
CA ASP A 37 12.48 -11.19 8.48
C ASP A 37 11.38 -11.51 9.51
N GLN A 38 11.10 -12.82 9.65
CA GLN A 38 10.10 -13.34 10.59
C GLN A 38 10.56 -13.28 12.05
N ASN A 39 11.86 -13.20 12.28
CA ASN A 39 12.47 -13.19 13.61
C ASN A 39 13.00 -11.81 14.00
N TYR A 40 12.70 -10.77 13.20
CA TYR A 40 13.10 -9.42 13.50
C TYR A 40 12.65 -9.02 14.91
N SER A 41 13.59 -8.58 15.71
CA SER A 41 13.35 -8.05 17.04
C SER A 41 13.83 -6.61 17.14
N ARG A 42 13.00 -5.77 17.78
CA ARG A 42 13.38 -4.41 18.14
C ARG A 42 14.55 -4.35 19.11
N THR A 43 14.77 -5.43 19.86
CA THR A 43 15.86 -5.60 20.82
C THR A 43 16.88 -6.64 20.36
N GLY A 44 16.81 -7.08 19.10
CA GLY A 44 17.69 -8.07 18.53
C GLY A 44 19.05 -7.52 18.09
N ASN A 45 20.07 -8.38 18.02
CA ASN A 45 21.44 -7.96 17.73
C ASN A 45 21.62 -7.68 16.23
N VAL A 46 22.00 -6.45 15.87
CA VAL A 46 22.23 -6.05 14.47
C VAL A 46 23.36 -6.81 13.76
N ASN A 47 24.23 -7.49 14.50
CA ASN A 47 25.28 -8.34 13.93
C ASN A 47 24.85 -9.81 13.82
N ASP A 48 23.68 -10.15 14.36
CA ASP A 48 23.06 -11.47 14.27
C ASP A 48 21.65 -11.35 13.66
N MET A 49 21.60 -10.80 12.45
CA MET A 49 20.38 -10.67 11.65
C MET A 49 19.24 -9.89 12.33
N CYS A 50 19.53 -9.14 13.41
CA CYS A 50 18.52 -8.43 14.21
C CYS A 50 17.54 -9.36 14.92
N HIS A 51 17.95 -10.60 15.17
CA HIS A 51 17.20 -11.59 15.94
C HIS A 51 17.53 -11.44 17.42
N ASP A 52 16.65 -11.94 18.28
CA ASP A 52 16.93 -11.98 19.71
C ASP A 52 18.04 -13.01 20.00
N ASP A 53 19.17 -12.53 20.52
CA ASP A 53 20.23 -13.42 21.02
C ASP A 53 19.76 -14.13 22.31
N SER A 54 20.13 -15.40 22.47
CA SER A 54 19.94 -16.11 23.75
C SER A 54 20.74 -15.49 24.90
N ILE A 55 21.75 -14.68 24.58
CA ILE A 55 22.54 -13.91 25.53
C ILE A 55 22.08 -12.47 25.40
N GLN A 56 21.14 -12.08 26.27
CA GLN A 56 20.65 -10.70 26.38
C GLN A 56 21.83 -9.75 26.66
N ASN A 57 22.44 -9.22 25.60
CA ASN A 57 23.40 -8.14 25.72
C ASN A 57 22.65 -6.91 26.20
N SER A 58 23.00 -6.40 27.38
CA SER A 58 22.28 -5.35 28.10
C SER A 58 22.30 -3.96 27.43
N HIS A 59 22.76 -3.85 26.18
CA HIS A 59 22.93 -2.59 25.44
C HIS A 59 22.58 -2.71 23.95
N VAL A 60 21.51 -3.42 23.60
CA VAL A 60 21.00 -3.36 22.22
C VAL A 60 20.23 -2.06 22.01
N LEU A 61 20.63 -1.28 21.02
CA LEU A 61 19.90 -0.09 20.56
C LEU A 61 18.60 -0.56 19.89
N ASP A 62 17.51 0.17 20.13
CA ASP A 62 16.22 -0.14 19.51
C ASP A 62 16.34 -0.11 17.98
N ASN A 63 16.11 -1.25 17.33
CA ASN A 63 16.13 -1.37 15.88
C ASN A 63 14.94 -0.64 15.22
N GLY A 64 13.93 -0.25 16.00
CA GLY A 64 12.80 0.52 15.50
C GLY A 64 11.68 -0.35 14.94
N LEU A 65 10.47 0.23 14.91
CA LEU A 65 9.25 -0.47 14.48
C LEU A 65 9.23 -0.77 12.97
N TYR A 66 9.81 0.11 12.16
CA TYR A 66 9.81 0.02 10.71
C TYR A 66 11.08 -0.61 10.14
N GLY A 67 11.97 -1.11 11.00
CA GLY A 67 13.23 -1.71 10.58
C GLY A 67 14.44 -0.81 10.89
N ASN A 68 15.61 -1.40 10.66
CA ASN A 68 16.93 -0.79 10.78
C ASN A 68 17.71 -1.09 9.49
N PHE A 69 18.51 -0.14 9.01
CA PHE A 69 19.27 -0.26 7.76
C PHE A 69 20.27 -1.43 7.70
N ARG A 70 20.54 -2.09 8.84
CA ARG A 70 21.40 -3.29 8.91
C ARG A 70 20.62 -4.60 8.94
N CYS A 71 19.30 -4.55 8.86
CA CYS A 71 18.43 -5.71 8.96
C CYS A 71 17.61 -5.87 7.68
N ASP A 72 17.10 -7.08 7.49
CA ASP A 72 15.99 -7.35 6.58
C ASP A 72 14.67 -6.75 7.15
N ALA A 73 13.64 -6.67 6.31
CA ALA A 73 12.42 -5.93 6.61
C ALA A 73 11.57 -6.64 7.69
N PRO A 74 11.15 -5.95 8.76
CA PRO A 74 10.17 -6.53 9.68
C PRO A 74 8.83 -6.72 8.96
N GLN A 75 8.09 -7.75 9.35
CA GLN A 75 6.72 -8.00 8.88
C GLN A 75 5.85 -6.73 8.94
N TYR A 76 6.05 -5.90 9.97
CA TYR A 76 5.31 -4.65 10.12
C TYR A 76 5.56 -3.67 8.97
N LEU A 77 6.83 -3.50 8.53
CA LEU A 77 7.17 -2.64 7.39
C LEU A 77 6.47 -3.13 6.13
N VAL A 78 6.52 -4.44 5.86
CA VAL A 78 5.88 -5.01 4.66
C VAL A 78 4.36 -4.82 4.69
N ASN A 79 3.72 -5.02 5.85
CA ASN A 79 2.29 -4.80 5.99
C ASN A 79 1.89 -3.33 5.73
N VAL A 80 2.62 -2.35 6.27
CA VAL A 80 2.31 -0.94 6.03
C VAL A 80 2.64 -0.51 4.59
N THR A 81 3.62 -1.13 3.94
CA THR A 81 3.90 -0.91 2.51
C THR A 81 2.72 -1.33 1.64
N ILE A 82 2.17 -2.53 1.86
CA ILE A 82 0.97 -2.99 1.12
C ILE A 82 -0.25 -2.10 1.43
N ALA A 83 -0.40 -1.66 2.68
CA ALA A 83 -1.46 -0.72 3.04
C ALA A 83 -1.30 0.63 2.33
N ALA A 84 -0.08 1.15 2.24
CA ALA A 84 0.24 2.39 1.54
C ALA A 84 -0.03 2.27 0.03
N MET A 85 0.33 1.14 -0.61
CA MET A 85 -0.01 0.88 -2.01
C MET A 85 -1.53 0.97 -2.23
N LYS A 86 -2.31 0.36 -1.34
CA LYS A 86 -3.78 0.45 -1.39
C LYS A 86 -4.29 1.87 -1.18
N GLU A 87 -3.70 2.64 -0.28
CA GLU A 87 -4.09 4.03 -0.02
C GLU A 87 -3.78 4.95 -1.21
N ILE A 88 -2.61 4.79 -1.83
CA ILE A 88 -2.19 5.59 -2.98
C ILE A 88 -3.02 5.24 -4.22
N HIS A 89 -3.18 3.96 -4.54
CA HIS A 89 -3.99 3.51 -5.68
C HIS A 89 -4.52 2.10 -5.45
N SER A 90 -5.78 2.01 -5.02
CA SER A 90 -6.44 0.75 -4.63
C SER A 90 -6.89 -0.13 -5.80
N ASN A 91 -6.93 0.39 -7.03
CA ASN A 91 -7.43 -0.33 -8.21
C ASN A 91 -6.44 -0.32 -9.40
N PRO A 92 -5.23 -0.88 -9.23
CA PRO A 92 -4.31 -1.08 -10.35
C PRO A 92 -4.85 -2.17 -11.29
N ASP A 93 -4.43 -2.16 -12.55
CA ASP A 93 -4.77 -3.20 -13.52
C ASP A 93 -4.10 -4.54 -13.15
N PHE A 94 -2.87 -4.47 -12.63
CA PHE A 94 -2.11 -5.62 -12.15
C PHE A 94 -0.96 -5.18 -11.21
N ILE A 95 -0.31 -6.16 -10.60
CA ILE A 95 0.88 -5.99 -9.77
C ILE A 95 1.99 -6.87 -10.32
N ILE A 96 3.17 -6.28 -10.56
CA ILE A 96 4.40 -7.01 -10.82
C ILE A 96 5.11 -7.19 -9.47
N TRP A 97 5.36 -8.44 -9.09
CA TRP A 97 6.10 -8.76 -7.88
C TRP A 97 7.27 -9.67 -8.24
N THR A 98 8.49 -9.13 -8.12
CA THR A 98 9.74 -9.81 -8.53
C THR A 98 10.51 -10.46 -7.39
N GLY A 99 9.82 -10.79 -6.28
CA GLY A 99 10.35 -11.47 -5.10
C GLY A 99 10.77 -10.50 -4.03
#